data_AF-A0AAN8MBG8-F1
#
_entry.id   AF-A0AAN8MBG8-F1
#
_cell.length_a   1.000
_cell.length_b   1.000
_cell.length_c   1.000
_cell.angle_alpha   90.00
_cell.angle_beta   90.00
_cell.angle_gamma   90.00
#
_symmetry.space_group_name_H-M   'P 1'
#
loop_
_entity.id
_entity.type
_entity.pdbx_description
1 polymer ?
#
loop_
_entity_poly.entity_id
_entity_poly.type
_entity_poly.pdbx_seq_one_letter_code
_entity_poly.pdbx_strand_id
1 'polypeptide(L)'
;MDEILSKLQKDASGNKHKAIRDACLFACETLQKQNGSAKIPPSRLRERCLLPLQLALESKNRKLAQTALTGMQKMLSEDRFVAVETEALERQLLSQMLDAVRVTPMLHEDLQVEVMKVLLCITYSSTFEINGDSILRIAEVCIETYKSSCHQRSINTAVRATLSQILGDLALQLGHRQGVDGEDAPVPTHQRRDVSPTTQSLCGDVVTVLTVFCEKLEGVDHENQLLQLLYLECILSMLSSCPPTMHLSRGFTD
;
A
#
# COMPACT_ATOMS: atom_id res chain seq x y z
N MET A 1 6.29 -16.33 10.32
CA MET A 1 7.37 -15.34 10.35
C MET A 1 8.68 -15.99 10.81
N ASP A 2 8.66 -16.77 11.89
CA ASP A 2 9.84 -17.42 12.48
C ASP A 2 10.70 -18.21 11.47
N GLU A 3 10.07 -19.00 10.60
CA GLU A 3 10.75 -19.77 9.55
C GLU A 3 11.44 -18.87 8.52
N ILE A 4 10.82 -17.74 8.17
CA ILE A 4 11.35 -16.78 7.19
C ILE A 4 12.58 -16.09 7.76
N LEU A 5 12.50 -15.63 9.02
CA LEU A 5 13.64 -15.00 9.70
C LEU A 5 14.80 -15.99 9.89
N SER A 6 14.49 -17.24 10.25
CA SER A 6 15.47 -18.32 10.36
C SER A 6 16.15 -18.63 9.02
N LYS A 7 15.38 -18.67 7.93
CA LYS A 7 15.90 -18.86 6.57
C LYS A 7 16.77 -17.68 6.16
N LEU A 8 16.29 -16.45 6.36
CA LEU A 8 17.02 -15.23 6.02
C LEU A 8 18.36 -15.15 6.75
N GLN A 9 18.37 -15.49 8.04
CA GLN A 9 19.59 -15.56 8.84
C GLN A 9 20.60 -16.57 8.28
N LYS A 10 20.15 -17.78 7.93
CA LYS A 10 21.00 -18.84 7.35
C LYS A 10 21.57 -18.43 5.99
N ASP A 11 20.73 -17.84 5.14
CA ASP A 11 21.13 -17.38 3.80
C ASP A 11 22.06 -16.14 3.86
N ALA A 12 21.99 -15.35 4.93
CA ALA A 12 22.86 -14.21 5.19
C ALA A 12 24.25 -14.61 5.77
N SER A 13 24.83 -15.74 5.36
CA SER A 13 26.06 -16.31 5.96
C SER A 13 27.34 -15.47 5.79
N GLY A 14 27.43 -14.63 4.76
CA GLY A 14 28.62 -13.81 4.50
C GLY A 14 28.86 -12.70 5.52
N ASN A 15 30.13 -12.37 5.82
CA ASN A 15 30.48 -11.33 6.82
C ASN A 15 29.84 -9.96 6.56
N LYS A 16 29.65 -9.59 5.28
CA LYS A 16 28.95 -8.36 4.88
C LYS A 16 27.48 -8.27 5.31
N HIS A 17 26.86 -9.39 5.67
CA HIS A 17 25.45 -9.44 6.09
C HIS A 17 25.30 -9.64 7.61
N LYS A 18 26.33 -9.33 8.40
CA LYS A 18 26.28 -9.46 9.87
C LYS A 18 25.07 -8.75 10.48
N ALA A 19 24.80 -7.51 10.06
CA ALA A 19 23.65 -6.73 10.55
C ALA A 19 22.31 -7.45 10.31
N ILE A 20 22.14 -8.12 9.16
CA ILE A 20 20.92 -8.89 8.86
C ILE A 20 20.81 -10.09 9.81
N ARG A 21 21.90 -10.82 10.03
CA ARG A 21 21.90 -11.98 10.94
C ARG A 21 21.59 -11.57 12.38
N ASP A 22 22.21 -10.50 12.85
CA ASP A 22 22.01 -9.99 14.20
C ASP A 22 20.57 -9.48 14.39
N ALA A 23 20.01 -8.80 13.38
CA ALA A 23 18.61 -8.37 13.38
C ALA A 23 17.64 -9.57 13.35
N CYS A 24 17.91 -10.61 12.56
CA CYS A 24 17.11 -11.84 12.56
C CYS A 24 17.13 -12.53 13.92
N LEU A 25 18.30 -12.64 14.57
CA LEU A 25 18.41 -13.21 15.92
C LEU A 25 17.54 -12.46 16.91
N PHE A 26 17.66 -11.14 16.94
CA PHE A 26 16.89 -10.30 17.85
C PHE A 26 15.38 -10.39 17.59
N ALA A 27 14.97 -10.44 16.32
CA ALA A 27 13.57 -10.62 15.93
C ALA A 27 13.02 -12.00 16.37
N CYS A 28 13.78 -13.08 16.15
CA CYS A 28 13.39 -14.43 16.58
C CYS A 28 13.27 -14.53 18.11
N GLU A 29 14.24 -14.00 18.87
CA GLU A 29 14.15 -13.97 20.33
C GLU A 29 12.93 -13.19 20.83
N THR A 30 12.58 -12.11 20.12
CA THR A 30 11.39 -11.30 20.43
C THR A 30 10.11 -12.11 20.20
N LEU A 31 9.99 -12.80 19.06
CA LEU A 31 8.83 -13.64 18.75
C LEU A 31 8.68 -14.79 19.76
N GLN A 32 9.78 -15.41 20.17
CA GLN A 32 9.78 -16.45 21.20
C GLN A 32 9.29 -15.90 22.55
N LYS A 33 9.75 -14.71 22.95
CA LYS A 33 9.29 -14.04 24.19
C LYS A 33 7.81 -13.67 24.13
N GLN A 34 7.30 -13.31 22.95
CA GLN A 34 5.89 -12.99 22.75
C GLN A 34 4.97 -14.22 22.90
N ASN A 35 5.45 -15.42 22.53
CA ASN A 35 4.74 -16.68 22.77
C ASN A 35 4.72 -17.08 24.26
N GLY A 36 5.47 -16.37 25.12
CA GLY A 36 5.51 -16.53 26.58
C GLY A 36 4.63 -15.52 27.33
N SER A 37 5.06 -15.10 28.53
CA SER A 37 4.28 -14.22 29.42
C SER A 37 4.40 -12.73 29.13
N ALA A 38 5.33 -12.30 28.27
CA ALA A 38 5.60 -10.88 28.01
C ALA A 38 4.87 -10.38 26.75
N LYS A 39 3.79 -9.62 26.93
CA LYS A 39 3.08 -8.95 25.82
C LYS A 39 3.88 -7.74 25.33
N ILE A 40 4.62 -7.93 24.25
CA ILE A 40 5.22 -6.85 23.47
C ILE A 40 4.11 -6.22 22.60
N PRO A 41 3.97 -4.89 22.56
CA PRO A 41 3.00 -4.23 21.69
C PRO A 41 3.19 -4.60 20.21
N PRO A 42 2.11 -4.75 19.43
CA PRO A 42 2.17 -5.14 18.02
C PRO A 42 3.11 -4.26 17.17
N SER A 43 3.03 -2.92 17.30
CA SER A 43 3.94 -1.99 16.60
C SER A 43 5.41 -2.26 16.86
N ARG A 44 5.79 -2.53 18.12
CA ARG A 44 7.19 -2.84 18.46
C ARG A 44 7.62 -4.20 17.97
N LEU A 45 6.72 -5.17 17.95
CA LEU A 45 6.99 -6.47 17.36
C LEU A 45 7.26 -6.32 15.86
N ARG A 46 6.40 -5.55 15.16
CA ARG A 46 6.54 -5.25 13.74
C ARG A 46 7.85 -4.56 13.41
N GLU A 47 8.24 -3.52 14.14
CA GLU A 47 9.55 -2.85 13.97
C GLU A 47 10.71 -3.85 14.01
N ARG A 48 10.70 -4.75 15.00
CA ARG A 48 11.76 -5.75 15.16
C ARG A 48 11.78 -6.78 14.05
N CYS A 49 10.61 -7.20 13.58
CA CYS A 49 10.50 -8.16 12.48
C CYS A 49 10.73 -7.55 11.10
N LEU A 50 10.40 -6.26 10.89
CA LEU A 50 10.60 -5.56 9.62
C LEU A 50 12.06 -5.16 9.41
N LEU A 51 12.79 -4.80 10.46
CA LEU A 51 14.21 -4.42 10.37
C LEU A 51 15.08 -5.41 9.56
N PRO A 52 15.11 -6.72 9.86
CA PRO A 52 15.91 -7.67 9.07
C PRO A 52 15.43 -7.78 7.62
N LEU A 53 14.13 -7.62 7.35
CA LEU A 53 13.56 -7.65 5.99
C LEU A 53 13.99 -6.41 5.21
N GLN A 54 13.92 -5.22 5.82
CA GLN A 54 14.39 -3.98 5.23
C GLN A 54 15.88 -4.04 4.90
N LEU A 55 16.72 -4.47 5.85
CA LEU A 55 18.16 -4.64 5.63
C LEU A 55 18.46 -5.63 4.48
N ALA A 56 17.63 -6.67 4.33
CA ALA A 56 17.76 -7.62 3.24
C ALA A 56 17.39 -7.01 1.88
N LEU A 57 16.37 -6.13 1.80
CA LEU A 57 16.07 -5.35 0.60
C LEU A 57 17.23 -4.40 0.24
N GLU A 58 17.81 -3.72 1.23
CA GLU A 58 18.94 -2.79 1.08
C GLU A 58 20.26 -3.48 0.71
N SER A 59 20.38 -4.79 0.97
CA SER A 59 21.62 -5.56 0.80
C SER A 59 22.10 -5.72 -0.65
N LYS A 60 21.25 -5.37 -1.63
CA LYS A 60 21.44 -5.64 -3.07
C LYS A 60 21.58 -7.15 -3.40
N ASN A 61 21.23 -8.04 -2.46
CA ASN A 61 21.24 -9.47 -2.69
C ASN A 61 19.83 -9.96 -3.06
N ARG A 62 19.65 -10.39 -4.30
CA ARG A 62 18.35 -10.82 -4.83
C ARG A 62 17.69 -11.92 -4.00
N LYS A 63 18.45 -12.92 -3.54
CA LYS A 63 17.91 -14.04 -2.76
C LYS A 63 17.41 -13.60 -1.39
N LEU A 64 18.16 -12.69 -0.73
CA LEU A 64 17.75 -12.14 0.56
C LEU A 64 16.53 -11.23 0.40
N ALA A 65 16.52 -10.38 -0.62
CA ALA A 65 15.39 -9.51 -0.94
C ALA A 65 14.11 -10.29 -1.26
N GLN A 66 14.19 -11.37 -2.04
CA GLN A 66 13.04 -12.26 -2.29
C GLN A 66 12.48 -12.84 -0.98
N THR A 67 13.36 -13.33 -0.11
CA THR A 67 12.96 -13.85 1.21
C THR A 67 12.32 -12.75 2.08
N ALA A 68 12.83 -11.52 1.98
CA ALA A 68 12.28 -10.36 2.68
C ALA A 68 10.85 -10.04 2.24
N LEU A 69 10.58 -10.00 0.94
CA LEU A 69 9.24 -9.74 0.40
C LEU A 69 8.25 -10.84 0.78
N THR A 70 8.67 -12.11 0.79
CA THR A 70 7.85 -13.22 1.35
C THR A 70 7.55 -12.98 2.83
N GLY A 71 8.52 -12.49 3.60
CA GLY A 71 8.35 -12.13 5.01
C GLY A 71 7.31 -11.03 5.22
N MET A 72 7.34 -9.99 4.39
CA MET A 72 6.39 -8.88 4.43
C MET A 72 4.97 -9.35 4.12
N GLN A 73 4.78 -10.18 3.08
CA GLN A 73 3.46 -10.77 2.81
C GLN A 73 2.97 -11.64 3.98
N LYS A 74 3.88 -12.41 4.60
CA LYS A 74 3.52 -13.24 5.76
C LYS A 74 3.08 -12.42 6.97
N MET A 75 3.61 -11.21 7.17
CA MET A 75 3.14 -10.31 8.24
C MET A 75 1.67 -9.95 8.11
N LEU A 76 1.20 -9.74 6.88
CA LEU A 76 -0.19 -9.40 6.59
C LEU A 76 -1.17 -10.51 6.94
N SER A 77 -0.69 -11.75 7.09
CA SER A 77 -1.52 -12.93 7.36
C SER A 77 -1.44 -13.42 8.81
N GLU A 78 -0.69 -12.75 9.69
CA GLU A 78 -0.47 -13.20 11.06
C GLU A 78 -1.05 -12.19 12.07
N ASP A 79 -2.08 -12.60 12.82
CA ASP A 79 -2.86 -11.77 13.75
C ASP A 79 -2.01 -10.96 14.74
N ARG A 80 -0.88 -11.53 15.18
CA ARG A 80 0.05 -10.89 16.12
C ARG A 80 0.68 -9.58 15.61
N PHE A 81 0.65 -9.33 14.31
CA PHE A 81 1.11 -8.09 13.69
C PHE A 81 -0.03 -7.13 13.34
N VAL A 82 -1.24 -7.64 13.17
CA VAL A 82 -2.44 -6.93 12.68
C VAL A 82 -3.18 -6.16 13.77
N ALA A 83 -2.95 -6.49 15.05
CA ALA A 83 -3.73 -6.00 16.16
C ALA A 83 -3.93 -4.47 16.19
N VAL A 84 -5.21 -4.09 16.31
CA VAL A 84 -5.79 -2.76 16.16
C VAL A 84 -5.76 -2.02 17.49
N GLU A 85 -4.58 -1.71 17.98
CA GLU A 85 -4.46 -0.67 18.99
C GLU A 85 -4.55 0.69 18.28
N THR A 86 -5.15 1.70 18.92
CA THR A 86 -5.10 3.08 18.41
C THR A 86 -3.65 3.55 18.47
N GLU A 87 -2.94 3.42 17.36
CA GLU A 87 -1.53 3.76 17.22
C GLU A 87 -1.36 5.07 16.46
N ALA A 88 -0.29 5.80 16.80
CA ALA A 88 0.17 6.93 16.00
C ALA A 88 0.44 6.47 14.56
N LEU A 89 0.21 7.34 13.58
CA LEU A 89 0.29 7.03 12.15
C LEU A 89 1.58 6.29 11.78
N GLU A 90 2.74 6.73 12.28
CA GLU A 90 4.06 6.16 11.99
C GLU A 90 4.21 4.72 12.53
N ARG A 91 3.45 4.38 13.57
CA ARG A 91 3.47 3.06 14.18
C ARG A 91 2.48 2.10 13.56
N GLN A 92 1.57 2.55 12.71
CA GLN A 92 0.62 1.68 12.02
C GLN A 92 1.33 0.72 11.08
N LEU A 93 0.77 -0.48 10.88
CA LEU A 93 1.40 -1.54 10.07
C LEU A 93 1.64 -1.07 8.64
N LEU A 94 0.69 -0.33 8.05
CA LEU A 94 0.83 0.25 6.71
C LEU A 94 2.08 1.14 6.65
N SER A 95 2.20 2.12 7.54
CA SER A 95 3.34 3.05 7.58
C SER A 95 4.67 2.31 7.69
N GLN A 96 4.77 1.36 8.61
CA GLN A 96 6.00 0.59 8.82
C GLN A 96 6.36 -0.29 7.61
N MET A 97 5.36 -0.86 6.92
CA MET A 97 5.60 -1.61 5.69
C MET A 97 6.05 -0.71 4.54
N LEU A 98 5.39 0.43 4.33
CA LEU A 98 5.77 1.40 3.30
C LEU A 98 7.19 1.94 3.54
N ASP A 99 7.54 2.26 4.78
CA ASP A 99 8.88 2.69 5.15
C ASP A 99 9.94 1.63 4.85
N ALA A 100 9.61 0.34 5.04
CA ALA A 100 10.50 -0.78 4.78
C ALA A 100 10.69 -1.06 3.28
N VAL A 101 9.67 -0.78 2.45
CA VAL A 101 9.75 -0.94 0.99
C VAL A 101 10.13 0.35 0.25
N ARG A 102 10.45 1.46 0.95
CA ARG A 102 10.86 2.72 0.28
C ARG A 102 12.04 2.56 -0.69
N VAL A 103 12.87 1.53 -0.48
CA VAL A 103 14.07 1.25 -1.29
C VAL A 103 13.75 0.62 -2.64
N THR A 104 12.46 0.36 -2.93
CA THR A 104 11.97 -0.28 -4.14
C THR A 104 12.56 0.27 -5.43
N PRO A 105 12.67 1.59 -5.66
CA PRO A 105 13.25 2.12 -6.89
C PRO A 105 14.68 1.64 -7.18
N MET A 106 15.42 1.24 -6.15
CA MET A 106 16.80 0.75 -6.24
C MET A 106 16.93 -0.77 -6.33
N LEU A 107 15.81 -1.51 -6.23
CA LEU A 107 15.79 -2.97 -6.35
C LEU A 107 15.93 -3.41 -7.80
N HIS A 108 16.24 -4.68 -8.00
CA HIS A 108 16.21 -5.29 -9.33
C HIS A 108 14.78 -5.33 -9.89
N GLU A 109 14.67 -5.30 -11.22
CA GLU A 109 13.40 -5.27 -11.95
C GLU A 109 12.38 -6.33 -11.45
N ASP A 110 12.80 -7.58 -11.31
CA ASP A 110 11.94 -8.66 -10.83
C ASP A 110 11.43 -8.44 -9.39
N LEU A 111 12.26 -7.82 -8.54
CA LEU A 111 11.90 -7.50 -7.16
C LEU A 111 10.97 -6.29 -7.08
N GLN A 112 11.13 -5.31 -7.96
CA GLN A 112 10.22 -4.16 -8.04
C GLN A 112 8.79 -4.63 -8.39
N VAL A 113 8.66 -5.57 -9.34
CA VAL A 113 7.37 -6.19 -9.66
C VAL A 113 6.80 -6.95 -8.45
N GLU A 114 7.65 -7.65 -7.71
CA GLU A 114 7.19 -8.36 -6.50
C GLU A 114 6.75 -7.38 -5.40
N VAL A 115 7.38 -6.22 -5.25
CA VAL A 115 6.89 -5.16 -4.35
C VAL A 115 5.52 -4.66 -4.80
N MET A 116 5.28 -4.46 -6.09
CA MET A 116 3.94 -4.07 -6.57
C MET A 116 2.87 -5.07 -6.12
N LYS A 117 3.17 -6.37 -6.11
CA LYS A 117 2.27 -7.40 -5.55
C LYS A 117 2.09 -7.26 -4.04
N VAL A 118 3.16 -6.96 -3.29
CA VAL A 118 3.05 -6.68 -1.85
C VAL A 118 2.12 -5.50 -1.60
N LEU A 119 2.25 -4.41 -2.37
CA LEU A 119 1.37 -3.24 -2.27
C LEU A 119 -0.09 -3.60 -2.55
N LEU A 120 -0.36 -4.43 -3.57
CA LEU A 120 -1.70 -4.97 -3.81
C LEU A 120 -2.18 -5.81 -2.60
N CYS A 121 -1.35 -6.70 -2.06
CA CYS A 121 -1.70 -7.47 -0.87
C CYS A 121 -2.02 -6.58 0.33
N ILE A 122 -1.32 -5.45 0.49
CA ILE A 122 -1.64 -4.46 1.52
C ILE A 122 -3.03 -3.87 1.26
N THR A 123 -3.28 -3.34 0.06
CA THR A 123 -4.56 -2.69 -0.27
C THR A 123 -5.76 -3.62 -0.09
N TYR A 124 -5.64 -4.89 -0.47
CA TYR A 124 -6.76 -5.84 -0.42
C TYR A 124 -6.82 -6.67 0.87
N SER A 125 -5.90 -6.46 1.81
CA SER A 125 -5.96 -7.17 3.08
C SER A 125 -7.07 -6.60 3.96
N SER A 126 -7.88 -7.49 4.53
CA SER A 126 -8.90 -7.13 5.54
C SER A 126 -8.31 -6.60 6.85
N THR A 127 -6.98 -6.59 6.97
CA THR A 127 -6.21 -5.98 8.07
C THR A 127 -6.32 -4.47 8.08
N PHE A 128 -6.53 -3.83 6.93
CA PHE A 128 -6.47 -2.37 6.81
C PHE A 128 -7.84 -1.81 6.45
N GLU A 129 -8.24 -0.75 7.14
CA GLU A 129 -9.24 0.18 6.64
C GLU A 129 -8.54 1.14 5.68
N ILE A 130 -8.52 0.78 4.39
CA ILE A 130 -7.90 1.60 3.36
C ILE A 130 -8.78 2.84 3.12
N ASN A 131 -8.18 4.01 3.32
CA ASN A 131 -8.75 5.34 3.05
C ASN A 131 -7.91 6.10 2.01
N GLY A 132 -8.33 7.31 1.63
CA GLY A 132 -7.66 8.12 0.60
C GLY A 132 -6.19 8.36 0.92
N ASP A 133 -5.85 8.69 2.16
CA ASP A 133 -4.47 8.92 2.60
C ASP A 133 -3.59 7.67 2.44
N SER A 134 -4.12 6.51 2.80
CA SER A 134 -3.43 5.22 2.64
C SER A 134 -3.15 4.92 1.16
N ILE A 135 -4.13 5.17 0.30
CA ILE A 135 -4.01 5.03 -1.15
C ILE A 135 -2.95 5.97 -1.73
N LEU A 136 -2.93 7.23 -1.31
CA LEU A 136 -1.93 8.21 -1.75
C LEU A 136 -0.51 7.78 -1.39
N ARG A 137 -0.31 7.28 -0.17
CA ARG A 137 1.03 6.79 0.27
C ARG A 137 1.48 5.54 -0.48
N ILE A 138 0.56 4.62 -0.80
CA ILE A 138 0.88 3.46 -1.65
C ILE A 138 1.21 3.92 -3.07
N ALA A 139 0.42 4.83 -3.62
CA ALA A 139 0.63 5.38 -4.95
C ALA A 139 1.96 6.12 -5.08
N GLU A 140 2.41 6.80 -4.04
CA GLU A 140 3.72 7.47 -4.00
C GLU A 140 4.86 6.48 -4.25
N VAL A 141 4.88 5.33 -3.56
CA VAL A 141 5.88 4.28 -3.78
C VAL A 141 5.84 3.76 -5.23
N CYS A 142 4.63 3.56 -5.78
CA CYS A 142 4.47 3.15 -7.18
C CYS A 142 5.03 4.20 -8.16
N ILE A 143 4.71 5.47 -7.96
CA ILE A 143 5.13 6.57 -8.84
C ILE A 143 6.63 6.82 -8.75
N GLU A 144 7.24 6.78 -7.56
CA GLU A 144 8.70 6.89 -7.40
C GLU A 144 9.44 5.75 -8.09
N THR A 145 8.89 4.53 -8.01
CA THR A 145 9.40 3.36 -8.72
C THR A 145 9.30 3.55 -10.23
N TYR A 146 8.16 4.03 -10.75
CA TYR A 146 7.98 4.35 -12.17
C TYR A 146 8.98 5.38 -12.67
N LYS A 147 9.18 6.47 -11.91
CA LYS A 147 10.10 7.55 -12.29
C LYS A 147 11.54 7.06 -12.40
N SER A 148 11.97 6.20 -11.48
CA SER A 148 13.32 5.67 -11.44
C SER A 148 13.57 4.57 -12.47
N SER A 149 12.51 3.85 -12.87
CA SER A 149 12.56 2.73 -13.80
C SER A 149 11.85 3.03 -15.13
N CYS A 150 11.80 4.30 -15.56
CA CYS A 150 10.98 4.74 -16.70
C CYS A 150 11.32 4.05 -18.04
N HIS A 151 12.54 3.53 -18.18
CA HIS A 151 12.99 2.78 -19.35
C HIS A 151 12.61 1.28 -19.32
N GLN A 152 12.16 0.77 -18.16
CA GLN A 152 11.86 -0.65 -17.96
C GLN A 152 10.37 -0.91 -18.20
N ARG A 153 10.07 -1.53 -19.35
CA ARG A 153 8.68 -1.79 -19.78
C ARG A 153 7.89 -2.64 -18.77
N SER A 154 8.51 -3.68 -18.23
CA SER A 154 7.89 -4.57 -17.24
C SER A 154 7.46 -3.82 -15.98
N ILE A 155 8.31 -2.93 -15.47
CA ILE A 155 8.00 -2.08 -14.31
C ILE A 155 6.89 -1.10 -14.64
N ASN A 156 6.97 -0.42 -15.79
CA ASN A 156 5.93 0.48 -16.24
C ASN A 156 4.57 -0.22 -16.30
N THR A 157 4.51 -1.44 -16.86
CA THR A 157 3.29 -2.23 -16.91
C THR A 157 2.81 -2.63 -15.50
N ALA A 158 3.70 -3.09 -14.63
CA ALA A 158 3.34 -3.52 -13.28
C ALA A 158 2.83 -2.34 -12.43
N VAL A 159 3.49 -1.19 -12.49
CA VAL A 159 3.05 0.03 -11.79
C VAL A 159 1.71 0.51 -12.32
N ARG A 160 1.54 0.61 -13.64
CA ARG A 160 0.27 1.03 -14.26
C ARG A 160 -0.87 0.11 -13.85
N ALA A 161 -0.68 -1.20 -13.93
CA ALA A 161 -1.69 -2.17 -13.49
C ALA A 161 -2.03 -2.03 -12.01
N THR A 162 -1.02 -1.85 -11.16
CA THR A 162 -1.20 -1.69 -9.70
C THR A 162 -1.97 -0.42 -9.36
N LEU A 163 -1.58 0.71 -9.94
CA LEU A 163 -2.27 1.99 -9.72
C LEU A 163 -3.71 1.95 -10.25
N SER A 164 -3.92 1.46 -11.48
CA SER A 164 -5.27 1.35 -12.04
C SER A 164 -6.19 0.45 -11.21
N GLN A 165 -5.69 -0.69 -10.71
CA GLN A 165 -6.46 -1.59 -9.85
C GLN A 165 -6.84 -0.91 -8.54
N ILE A 166 -5.85 -0.38 -7.82
CA ILE A 166 -6.06 0.22 -6.49
C ILE A 166 -6.98 1.45 -6.57
N LEU A 167 -6.74 2.35 -7.53
CA LEU A 167 -7.50 3.58 -7.68
C LEU A 167 -8.89 3.34 -8.26
N GLY A 168 -8.98 2.44 -9.25
CA GLY A 168 -10.24 2.02 -9.84
C GLY A 168 -11.16 1.37 -8.81
N ASP A 169 -10.63 0.49 -7.96
CA ASP A 169 -11.42 -0.19 -6.93
C ASP A 169 -11.89 0.75 -5.83
N LEU A 170 -11.10 1.76 -5.44
CA LEU A 170 -11.55 2.81 -4.53
C LEU A 170 -12.82 3.50 -5.06
N ALA A 171 -12.83 3.87 -6.35
CA ALA A 171 -13.98 4.48 -7.00
C ALA A 171 -15.15 3.49 -7.18
N LEU A 172 -14.88 2.23 -7.53
CA LEU A 172 -15.92 1.19 -7.65
C LEU A 172 -16.60 0.89 -6.31
N GLN A 173 -15.86 0.88 -5.20
CA GLN A 173 -16.45 0.68 -3.87
C GLN A 173 -17.50 1.75 -3.58
N LEU A 174 -17.30 2.98 -4.03
CA LEU A 174 -18.28 4.05 -3.88
C LEU A 174 -19.55 3.77 -4.68
N GLY A 175 -19.42 3.28 -5.92
CA GLY A 175 -20.55 2.87 -6.75
C GLY A 175 -21.38 1.76 -6.12
N HIS A 176 -20.73 0.71 -5.59
CA HIS A 176 -21.41 -0.40 -4.92
C HIS A 176 -22.20 0.08 -3.69
N ARG A 177 -21.63 0.98 -2.87
CA ARG A 177 -22.31 1.49 -1.68
C ARG A 177 -23.51 2.38 -2.01
N GLN A 178 -23.44 3.15 -3.09
CA GLN A 178 -24.56 3.99 -3.54
C GLN A 178 -25.69 3.18 -4.21
N GLY A 179 -25.38 2.03 -4.81
CA GLY A 179 -26.38 1.11 -5.38
C GLY A 179 -27.17 0.34 -4.31
N VAL A 180 -26.49 -0.12 -3.25
CA VAL A 180 -27.11 -0.87 -2.14
C VAL A 180 -28.09 0.00 -1.34
N ASP A 181 -27.79 1.30 -1.16
CA ASP A 181 -28.72 2.25 -0.52
C ASP A 181 -29.92 2.64 -1.43
N GLY A 182 -30.02 2.08 -2.65
CA GLY A 182 -30.98 2.48 -3.69
C GLY A 182 -32.04 1.45 -4.08
N GLU A 183 -31.94 0.19 -3.67
CA GLU A 183 -32.88 -0.87 -4.09
C GLU A 183 -34.13 -1.04 -3.20
N ASP A 184 -34.15 -0.48 -1.98
CA ASP A 184 -35.32 -0.51 -1.09
C ASP A 184 -35.96 0.87 -0.91
N ALA A 185 -36.59 1.42 -1.95
CA ALA A 185 -37.84 2.21 -1.88
C ALA A 185 -38.13 3.02 -3.18
N PRO A 186 -39.33 2.90 -3.76
CA PRO A 186 -39.80 3.85 -4.76
C PRO A 186 -40.45 5.06 -4.06
N VAL A 187 -39.74 6.18 -3.93
CA VAL A 187 -40.34 7.46 -3.48
C VAL A 187 -39.86 8.62 -4.37
N PRO A 188 -40.74 9.58 -4.73
CA PRO A 188 -40.47 10.59 -5.75
C PRO A 188 -39.51 11.70 -5.27
N THR A 189 -38.85 12.29 -6.27
CA THR A 189 -38.26 13.63 -6.36
C THR A 189 -38.36 14.58 -5.15
N HIS A 190 -37.19 15.14 -4.78
CA HIS A 190 -36.93 16.21 -3.81
C HIS A 190 -36.89 15.82 -2.32
N GLN A 191 -35.91 15.01 -1.95
CA GLN A 191 -35.25 15.12 -0.64
C GLN A 191 -33.81 14.69 -0.80
N ARG A 192 -32.89 15.51 -0.28
CA ARG A 192 -31.46 15.24 -0.14
C ARG A 192 -31.35 13.84 0.48
N ARG A 193 -30.95 12.83 -0.30
CA ARG A 193 -30.70 11.49 0.24
C ARG A 193 -29.74 11.66 1.41
N ASP A 194 -30.13 11.22 2.59
CA ASP A 194 -29.21 11.08 3.71
C ASP A 194 -28.23 9.96 3.35
N VAL A 195 -27.17 10.33 2.65
CA VAL A 195 -26.08 9.42 2.28
C VAL A 195 -25.43 8.94 3.57
N SER A 196 -25.28 7.62 3.72
CA SER A 196 -24.62 7.03 4.90
C SER A 196 -23.28 7.72 5.18
N PRO A 197 -22.92 8.00 6.45
CA PRO A 197 -21.66 8.67 6.80
C PRO A 197 -20.43 7.94 6.23
N THR A 198 -20.50 6.63 6.11
CA THR A 198 -19.47 5.80 5.47
C THR A 198 -19.32 6.06 3.98
N THR A 199 -20.44 6.21 3.26
CA THR A 199 -20.46 6.53 1.82
C THR A 199 -19.99 7.97 1.57
N GLN A 200 -20.29 8.90 2.49
CA GLN A 200 -19.76 10.26 2.43
C GLN A 200 -18.24 10.31 2.65
N SER A 201 -17.72 9.55 3.62
CA SER A 201 -16.28 9.42 3.84
C SER A 201 -15.56 8.90 2.60
N LEU A 202 -16.06 7.82 2.01
CA LEU A 202 -15.48 7.22 0.81
C LEU A 202 -15.55 8.17 -0.41
N CYS A 203 -16.61 8.96 -0.52
CA CYS A 203 -16.68 10.01 -1.54
C CYS A 203 -15.60 11.09 -1.32
N GLY A 204 -15.38 11.49 -0.07
CA GLY A 204 -14.29 12.40 0.31
C GLY A 204 -12.92 11.83 -0.02
N ASP A 205 -12.69 10.53 0.22
CA ASP A 205 -11.45 9.84 -0.14
C ASP A 205 -11.21 9.87 -1.66
N VAL A 206 -12.23 9.55 -2.46
CA VAL A 206 -12.15 9.59 -3.93
C VAL A 206 -11.83 11.00 -4.44
N VAL A 207 -12.51 12.03 -3.91
CA VAL A 207 -12.25 13.43 -4.26
C VAL A 207 -10.81 13.81 -3.89
N THR A 208 -10.38 13.52 -2.66
CA THR A 208 -9.03 13.84 -2.18
C THR A 208 -7.96 13.22 -3.07
N VAL A 209 -8.11 11.94 -3.42
CA VAL A 209 -7.16 11.24 -4.30
C VAL A 209 -7.15 11.88 -5.69
N LEU A 210 -8.32 12.15 -6.29
CA LEU A 210 -8.40 12.82 -7.59
C LEU A 210 -7.73 14.20 -7.57
N THR A 211 -8.02 15.03 -6.56
CA THR A 211 -7.43 16.36 -6.40
C THR A 211 -5.90 16.27 -6.35
N VAL A 212 -5.34 15.41 -5.50
CA VAL A 212 -3.89 15.25 -5.40
C VAL A 212 -3.28 14.76 -6.71
N PHE A 213 -3.93 13.84 -7.42
CA PHE A 213 -3.45 13.37 -8.73
C PHE A 213 -3.47 14.49 -9.80
N CYS A 214 -4.50 15.34 -9.80
CA CYS A 214 -4.57 16.52 -10.67
C CYS A 214 -3.45 17.52 -10.34
N GLU A 215 -3.27 17.87 -9.07
CA GLU A 215 -2.19 18.77 -8.62
C GLU A 215 -0.80 18.23 -9.00
N LYS A 216 -0.59 16.92 -8.84
CA LYS A 216 0.67 16.27 -9.24
C LYS A 216 0.88 16.31 -10.75
N LEU A 217 -0.16 16.09 -11.55
CA LEU A 217 -0.12 16.19 -13.01
C LEU A 217 0.26 17.60 -13.46
N GLU A 218 -0.35 18.63 -12.87
CA GLU A 218 -0.02 20.04 -13.15
C GLU A 218 1.44 20.37 -12.82
N GLY A 219 1.99 19.74 -11.78
CA GLY A 219 3.38 19.88 -11.39
C GLY A 219 4.39 19.09 -12.24
N VAL A 220 3.96 18.27 -13.20
CA VAL A 220 4.88 17.49 -14.05
C VAL A 220 5.49 18.37 -15.13
N ASP A 221 6.83 18.28 -15.28
CA ASP A 221 7.55 18.89 -16.39
C ASP A 221 6.95 18.48 -17.75
N HIS A 222 6.76 19.44 -18.65
CA HIS A 222 6.10 19.24 -19.95
C HIS A 222 6.87 18.25 -20.84
N GLU A 223 8.18 18.11 -20.62
CA GLU A 223 9.02 17.15 -21.33
C GLU A 223 8.83 15.71 -20.82
N ASN A 224 8.25 15.51 -19.63
CA ASN A 224 8.04 14.19 -19.04
C ASN A 224 6.66 13.60 -19.41
N GLN A 225 6.45 13.40 -20.72
CA GLN A 225 5.20 12.90 -21.29
C GLN A 225 4.76 11.54 -20.72
N LEU A 226 5.72 10.67 -20.39
CA LEU A 226 5.42 9.35 -19.83
C LEU A 226 4.80 9.44 -18.42
N LEU A 227 5.32 10.34 -17.57
CA LEU A 227 4.77 10.56 -16.25
C LEU A 227 3.41 11.28 -16.32
N GLN A 228 3.24 12.23 -17.24
CA GLN A 228 1.93 12.85 -17.50
C GLN A 228 0.89 11.82 -17.92
N LEU A 229 1.25 10.92 -18.85
CA LEU A 229 0.39 9.85 -19.29
C LEU A 229 0.00 8.91 -18.14
N LEU A 230 0.95 8.58 -17.24
CA LEU A 230 0.66 7.76 -16.06
C LEU A 230 -0.41 8.42 -15.17
N TYR A 231 -0.27 9.71 -14.86
CA TYR A 231 -1.26 10.43 -14.06
C TYR A 231 -2.62 10.49 -14.74
N LEU A 232 -2.66 10.80 -16.05
CA LEU A 232 -3.89 10.81 -16.84
C LEU A 232 -4.59 9.45 -16.84
N GLU A 233 -3.85 8.35 -16.97
CA GLU A 233 -4.40 6.99 -16.90
C GLU A 233 -4.96 6.66 -15.52
N CYS A 234 -4.29 7.10 -14.45
CA CYS A 234 -4.77 6.93 -13.07
C CYS A 234 -6.09 7.69 -12.85
N ILE A 235 -6.13 8.96 -13.25
CA ILE A 235 -7.34 9.81 -13.18
C ILE A 235 -8.47 9.20 -14.00
N LEU A 236 -8.18 8.78 -15.24
CA LEU A 236 -9.17 8.15 -16.11
C LEU A 236 -9.71 6.85 -15.50
N SER A 237 -8.85 6.02 -14.89
CA SER A 237 -9.25 4.79 -14.21
C SER A 237 -10.25 5.05 -13.08
N MET A 238 -10.01 6.10 -12.29
CA MET A 238 -10.94 6.50 -11.23
C MET A 238 -12.26 7.04 -11.78
N LEU A 239 -12.19 7.99 -12.73
CA LEU A 239 -13.37 8.63 -13.31
C LEU A 239 -14.27 7.62 -14.04
N SER A 240 -13.68 6.64 -14.72
CA SER A 240 -14.42 5.59 -15.41
C SER A 240 -15.15 4.64 -14.45
N SER A 241 -14.65 4.52 -13.23
CA SER A 241 -15.21 3.67 -12.16
C SER A 241 -16.15 4.43 -11.21
N CYS A 242 -16.19 5.76 -11.30
CA CYS A 242 -17.01 6.61 -10.45
C CYS A 242 -18.51 6.46 -10.79
N PRO A 243 -19.41 6.50 -9.78
CA PRO A 243 -20.84 6.53 -10.06
C PRO A 243 -21.25 7.83 -10.76
N PRO A 244 -22.29 7.81 -11.60
CA PRO A 244 -22.72 8.98 -12.37
C PRO A 244 -23.13 10.15 -11.47
N THR A 245 -23.52 9.88 -10.22
CA THR A 245 -23.90 10.84 -9.18
C THR A 245 -22.71 11.59 -8.56
N MET A 246 -21.46 11.27 -8.92
CA MET A 246 -20.28 11.94 -8.36
C MET A 246 -20.25 13.45 -8.54
N HIS A 247 -20.80 13.96 -9.65
CA HIS A 247 -20.91 15.41 -9.89
C HIS A 247 -21.75 16.16 -8.85
N LEU A 248 -22.57 15.45 -8.07
CA LEU A 248 -23.36 16.03 -6.98
C LEU A 248 -22.56 16.23 -5.69
N SER A 249 -21.36 15.64 -5.61
CA SER A 249 -20.44 15.78 -4.49
C SER A 249 -19.84 17.19 -4.45
N ARG A 250 -19.86 17.81 -3.28
CA ARG A 250 -19.21 19.10 -3.04
C ARG A 250 -17.68 18.89 -3.04
N GLY A 251 -16.96 19.65 -3.85
CA GLY A 251 -15.51 19.48 -4.04
C GLY A 251 -15.10 18.60 -5.23
N PHE A 252 -16.02 17.88 -5.88
CA PHE A 252 -15.67 17.10 -7.09
C PHE A 252 -15.56 17.97 -8.35
N THR A 253 -16.28 19.09 -8.38
CA THR A 253 -16.33 20.02 -9.54
C THR A 253 -15.64 21.35 -9.26
N ASP A 254 -15.11 21.52 -8.05
CA ASP A 254 -14.32 22.68 -7.62
C ASP A 254 -12.85 22.46 -8.00
#